data_AF-A0A2V7RT97-F1
#
_entry.id   AF-A0A2V7RT97-F1
#
_cell.length_a   1.000
_cell.length_b   1.000
_cell.length_c   1.000
_cell.angle_alpha   90.00
_cell.angle_beta   90.00
_cell.angle_gamma   90.00
#
_symmetry.space_group_name_H-M   'P 1'
#
loop_
_entity.id
_entity.type
_entity.pdbx_description
1 polymer ?
#
loop_
_entity_poly.entity_id
_entity_poly.type
_entity_poly.pdbx_seq_one_letter_code
_entity_poly.pdbx_strand_id
1 'polypeptide(L)'
;MARATRLSSRVDFLLFVGCVIVALVALVLPLQMREPLAEVLRRSVVAPLVNLQSNAERWHAAWQLSEERTARLDSAVMRGFNAVALQSENEELRKLLGLGSRLHVGFVPAEAVHNAVREDVVTTLTLTAGTRAGIKVYSPVVSPEGVVGLVQTADPAISIAILFSHPDFRASAMSGDGTAFGIVYPHLQQGLGGTGEYLLELRGVPFRTTLTAGTMIYTSGLGGTFPRGIPIGVVLRELKTAEGWTRTYLLQPSVNPAKVNSVMVLTSQRNAQRLDNVWQIVARVDSAARSVANAGDSLVRHAAADSARRVIADSMRRAAATKVAVDSGARADSVRHGAAARDSAARAERTSDSARAARAARREAARRDSARRDSVRRDSVRRDSVRRDTSVRRDTTVKRDTLVRRDTLLKRR
;
A
#
# COMPACT_ATOMS: atom_id res chain seq x y z
N MET A 1 4.45 28.46 42.40
CA MET A 1 5.10 29.34 41.40
C MET A 1 4.30 30.63 41.21
N ALA A 2 4.27 31.52 42.22
CA ALA A 2 3.38 32.70 42.23
C ALA A 2 4.10 33.99 42.72
N ARG A 3 5.38 34.16 42.37
CA ARG A 3 6.17 35.36 42.74
C ARG A 3 6.64 36.20 41.54
N ALA A 4 6.49 35.72 40.31
CA ALA A 4 7.01 36.43 39.12
C ALA A 4 6.05 37.49 38.54
N THR A 5 4.76 37.47 38.88
CA THR A 5 3.75 38.35 38.27
C THR A 5 3.69 39.77 38.85
N ARG A 6 4.30 40.03 40.01
CA ARG A 6 4.28 41.37 40.63
C ARG A 6 5.41 42.28 40.16
N LEU A 7 6.48 41.73 39.58
CA LEU A 7 7.55 42.55 39.00
C LEU A 7 7.13 43.14 37.65
N SER A 8 6.38 42.42 36.82
CA SER A 8 5.95 42.92 35.51
C SER A 8 5.07 44.16 35.63
N SER A 9 4.09 44.15 36.55
CA SER A 9 3.18 45.30 36.75
C SER A 9 3.89 46.61 37.13
N ARG A 10 5.00 46.54 37.88
CA ARG A 10 5.77 47.74 38.23
C ARG A 10 6.62 48.23 37.06
N VAL A 11 7.17 47.31 36.28
CA VAL A 11 7.93 47.63 35.06
C VAL A 11 7.01 48.21 33.99
N ASP A 12 5.80 47.65 33.84
CA ASP A 12 4.77 48.13 32.92
C ASP A 12 4.27 49.53 33.31
N PHE A 13 4.10 49.79 34.62
CA PHE A 13 3.71 51.12 35.12
C PHE A 13 4.82 52.17 34.92
N LEU A 14 6.09 51.80 35.14
CA LEU A 14 7.23 52.68 34.90
C LEU A 14 7.42 52.99 33.41
N LEU A 15 7.21 51.99 32.54
CA LEU A 15 7.22 52.18 31.08
C LEU A 15 6.08 53.09 30.63
N PHE A 16 4.88 52.93 31.19
CA PHE A 16 3.73 53.79 30.89
C PHE A 16 3.99 55.24 31.31
N VAL A 17 4.47 55.47 32.53
CA VAL A 17 4.83 56.80 33.02
C VAL A 17 5.95 57.43 32.18
N GLY A 18 6.97 56.65 31.80
CA GLY A 18 8.03 57.11 30.91
C GLY A 18 7.52 57.51 29.52
N CYS A 19 6.59 56.73 28.96
CA CYS A 19 5.97 57.03 27.67
C CYS A 19 5.13 58.32 27.73
N VAL A 20 4.38 58.53 28.82
CA VAL A 20 3.59 59.74 29.06
C VAL A 20 4.48 60.97 29.22
N ILE A 21 5.61 60.87 29.93
CA ILE A 21 6.57 61.96 30.07
C ILE A 21 7.20 62.31 28.72
N VAL A 22 7.60 61.32 27.92
CA VAL A 22 8.15 61.54 26.58
C VAL A 22 7.11 62.18 25.65
N ALA A 23 5.84 61.77 25.74
CA ALA A 23 4.74 62.39 24.98
C ALA A 23 4.49 63.85 25.41
N LEU A 24 4.57 64.14 26.71
CA LEU A 24 4.39 65.48 27.26
C LEU A 24 5.57 66.40 26.89
N VAL A 25 6.80 65.88 26.91
CA VAL A 25 8.00 66.59 26.43
C VAL A 25 7.91 66.88 24.93
N ALA A 26 7.45 65.93 24.12
CA ALA A 26 7.22 66.15 22.69
C ALA A 26 6.16 67.24 22.40
N LEU A 27 5.19 67.42 23.31
CA LEU A 27 4.13 68.42 23.19
C LEU A 27 4.61 69.85 23.50
N VAL A 28 5.64 69.99 24.34
CA VAL A 28 6.21 71.27 24.79
C VAL A 28 7.35 71.77 23.87
N LEU A 29 7.91 70.92 23.00
CA LEU A 29 9.01 71.32 22.11
C LEU A 29 8.56 72.24 20.95
N PRO A 30 9.37 73.27 20.58
CA PRO A 30 9.07 74.22 19.51
C PRO A 30 9.05 73.58 18.11
N LEU A 31 8.19 74.10 17.24
CA LEU A 31 7.81 73.54 15.92
C LEU A 31 9.00 73.27 14.97
N GLN A 32 10.13 73.94 15.14
CA GLN A 32 11.33 73.78 14.30
C GLN A 32 12.11 72.48 14.56
N MET A 33 11.97 71.87 15.75
CA MET A 33 12.70 70.66 16.14
C MET A 33 11.86 69.38 16.13
N ARG A 34 10.57 69.46 15.81
CA ARG A 34 9.66 68.28 15.80
C ARG A 34 9.94 67.32 14.65
N GLU A 35 10.22 67.84 13.46
CA GLU A 35 10.50 67.05 12.25
C GLU A 35 11.76 66.15 12.37
N PRO A 36 12.94 66.65 12.79
CA PRO A 36 14.14 65.81 12.90
C PRO A 36 14.06 64.79 14.05
N LEU A 37 13.41 65.14 15.16
CA LEU A 37 13.21 64.21 16.30
C LEU A 37 12.24 63.09 15.96
N ALA A 38 11.16 63.39 15.22
CA ALA A 38 10.21 62.38 14.74
C ALA A 38 10.86 61.37 13.78
N GLU A 39 11.76 61.82 12.89
CA GLU A 39 12.50 60.93 11.98
C GLU A 39 13.45 60.00 12.75
N VAL A 40 14.16 60.51 13.75
CA VAL A 40 15.08 59.72 14.59
C VAL A 40 14.31 58.71 15.43
N LEU A 41 13.20 59.09 16.05
CA LEU A 41 12.33 58.17 16.82
C LEU A 41 11.70 57.09 15.92
N ARG A 42 11.27 57.44 14.71
CA ARG A 42 10.71 56.47 13.75
C ARG A 42 11.76 55.46 13.28
N ARG A 43 13.01 55.89 13.09
CA ARG A 43 14.12 54.99 12.71
C ARG A 43 14.68 54.16 13.86
N SER A 44 14.68 54.68 15.09
CA SER A 44 15.31 54.00 16.23
C SER A 44 14.36 53.13 17.05
N VAL A 45 13.08 53.53 17.17
CA VAL A 45 12.11 52.80 18.01
C VAL A 45 11.12 52.00 17.16
N VAL A 46 10.59 52.60 16.11
CA VAL A 46 9.51 51.97 15.32
C VAL A 46 10.07 50.95 14.32
N ALA A 47 11.15 51.27 13.61
CA ALA A 47 11.73 50.37 12.61
C ALA A 47 12.20 49.00 13.15
N PRO A 48 12.92 48.88 14.29
CA PRO A 48 13.31 47.57 14.82
C PRO A 48 12.11 46.78 15.36
N LEU A 49 11.09 47.45 15.90
CA LEU A 49 9.87 46.80 16.38
C LEU A 49 9.05 46.22 15.23
N VAL A 50 8.90 46.96 14.13
CA VAL A 50 8.22 46.48 12.91
C VAL A 50 9.01 45.35 12.25
N ASN A 51 10.35 45.41 12.26
CA ASN A 51 11.18 44.31 11.77
C ASN A 51 11.05 43.05 12.63
N LEU A 52 10.97 43.18 13.96
CA LEU A 52 10.76 42.06 14.87
C LEU A 52 9.40 41.41 14.64
N GLN A 53 8.34 42.21 14.44
CA GLN A 53 7.01 41.71 14.14
C GLN A 53 6.97 40.96 12.80
N SER A 54 7.55 41.54 11.74
CA SER A 54 7.63 40.86 10.44
C SER A 54 8.52 39.59 10.49
N ASN A 55 9.54 39.56 11.35
CA ASN A 55 10.31 38.34 11.60
C ASN A 55 9.50 37.29 12.35
N ALA A 56 8.75 37.67 13.38
CA ALA A 56 7.91 36.74 14.14
C ALA A 56 6.84 36.09 13.23
N GLU A 57 6.23 36.87 12.33
CA GLU A 57 5.30 36.34 11.32
C GLU A 57 5.98 35.36 10.35
N ARG A 58 7.19 35.69 9.88
CA ARG A 58 8.00 34.78 9.02
C ARG A 58 8.40 33.50 9.76
N TRP A 59 8.76 33.60 11.03
CA TRP A 59 9.09 32.44 11.86
C TRP A 59 7.86 31.56 12.05
N HIS A 60 6.70 32.11 12.43
CA HIS A 60 5.47 31.34 12.56
C HIS A 60 5.05 30.68 11.25
N ALA A 61 5.17 31.37 10.12
CA ALA A 61 4.92 30.79 8.81
C ALA A 61 5.92 29.66 8.47
N ALA A 62 7.19 29.80 8.84
CA ALA A 62 8.22 28.77 8.67
C ALA A 62 7.95 27.54 9.55
N TRP A 63 7.51 27.74 10.79
CA TRP A 63 7.09 26.66 11.70
C TRP A 63 5.90 25.87 11.13
N GLN A 64 4.86 26.56 10.67
CA GLN A 64 3.69 25.92 10.04
C GLN A 64 4.08 25.12 8.78
N LEU A 65 4.96 25.67 7.96
CA LEU A 65 5.45 24.98 6.75
C LEU A 65 6.29 23.74 7.09
N SER A 66 7.02 23.77 8.21
CA SER A 66 7.78 22.61 8.68
C SER A 66 6.85 21.47 9.11
N GLU A 67 5.81 21.77 9.89
CA GLU A 67 4.82 20.78 10.32
C GLU A 67 4.08 20.15 9.14
N GLU A 68 3.72 20.95 8.13
CA GLU A 68 3.05 20.41 6.95
C GLU A 68 3.99 19.47 6.15
N ARG A 69 5.29 19.79 6.09
CA ARG A 69 6.28 18.94 5.42
C ARG A 69 6.48 17.61 6.15
N THR A 70 6.59 17.63 7.47
CA THR A 70 6.74 16.39 8.26
C THR A 70 5.51 15.53 8.14
N ALA A 71 4.31 16.10 8.29
CA ALA A 71 3.05 15.36 8.13
C ALA A 71 2.91 14.72 6.73
N ARG A 72 3.34 15.42 5.68
CA ARG A 72 3.35 14.87 4.31
C ARG A 72 4.34 13.71 4.17
N LEU A 73 5.55 13.84 4.70
CA LEU A 73 6.54 12.76 4.70
C LEU A 73 6.04 11.55 5.47
N ASP A 74 5.51 11.73 6.67
CA ASP A 74 4.96 10.66 7.50
C ASP A 74 3.82 9.93 6.77
N SER A 75 2.90 10.69 6.15
CA SER A 75 1.82 10.10 5.36
C SER A 75 2.32 9.33 4.13
N ALA A 76 3.44 9.75 3.53
CA ALA A 76 4.03 9.09 2.37
C ALA A 76 4.74 7.80 2.80
N VAL A 77 5.45 7.83 3.92
CA VAL A 77 6.10 6.66 4.54
C VAL A 77 5.05 5.61 4.92
N MET A 78 3.95 6.00 5.57
CA MET A 78 2.85 5.09 5.91
C MET A 78 2.20 4.46 4.67
N ARG A 79 2.00 5.26 3.60
CA ARG A 79 1.53 4.73 2.31
C ARG A 79 2.50 3.75 1.70
N GLY A 80 3.81 3.99 1.82
CA GLY A 80 4.86 3.09 1.36
C GLY A 80 4.82 1.73 2.07
N PHE A 81 4.73 1.72 3.41
CA PHE A 81 4.63 0.48 4.18
C PHE A 81 3.39 -0.34 3.81
N ASN A 82 2.22 0.30 3.71
CA ASN A 82 0.99 -0.38 3.30
C ASN A 82 1.08 -0.97 1.89
N ALA A 83 1.73 -0.26 0.96
CA ALA A 83 1.91 -0.76 -0.40
C ALA A 83 2.76 -2.04 -0.44
N VAL A 84 3.83 -2.11 0.37
CA VAL A 84 4.67 -3.31 0.47
C VAL A 84 3.88 -4.48 1.06
N ALA A 85 3.14 -4.26 2.15
CA ALA A 85 2.32 -5.31 2.78
C ALA A 85 1.25 -5.85 1.81
N LEU A 86 0.56 -4.96 1.10
CA LEU A 86 -0.43 -5.33 0.08
C LEU A 86 0.21 -6.09 -1.10
N GLN A 87 1.44 -5.73 -1.50
CA GLN A 87 2.15 -6.47 -2.55
C GLN A 87 2.48 -7.89 -2.10
N SER A 88 3.00 -8.09 -0.89
CA SER A 88 3.29 -9.43 -0.37
C SER A 88 2.04 -10.29 -0.26
N GLU A 89 0.92 -9.73 0.21
CA GLU A 89 -0.35 -10.45 0.30
C GLU A 89 -0.88 -10.84 -1.10
N ASN A 90 -0.83 -9.93 -2.07
CA ASN A 90 -1.20 -10.24 -3.45
C ASN A 90 -0.34 -11.35 -4.06
N GLU A 91 0.97 -11.36 -3.80
CA GLU A 91 1.85 -12.44 -4.24
C GLU A 91 1.49 -13.78 -3.60
N GLU A 92 1.21 -13.81 -2.31
CA GLU A 92 0.77 -15.01 -1.59
C GLU A 92 -0.56 -15.55 -2.16
N LEU A 93 -1.56 -14.68 -2.35
CA LEU A 93 -2.84 -15.03 -2.95
C LEU A 93 -2.67 -15.56 -4.37
N ARG A 94 -1.77 -14.98 -5.18
CA ARG A 94 -1.44 -15.49 -6.52
C ARG A 94 -0.81 -16.88 -6.47
N LYS A 95 0.10 -17.14 -5.53
CA LYS A 95 0.70 -18.47 -5.34
C LYS A 95 -0.35 -19.51 -4.95
N LEU A 96 -1.27 -19.15 -4.06
CA LEU A 96 -2.41 -19.97 -3.66
C LEU A 96 -3.33 -20.30 -4.84
N LEU A 97 -3.75 -19.28 -5.58
CA LEU A 97 -4.53 -19.44 -6.79
C LEU A 97 -3.82 -20.39 -7.78
N GLY A 98 -2.52 -20.17 -8.02
CA GLY A 98 -1.70 -21.04 -8.87
C GLY A 98 -1.66 -22.50 -8.40
N LEU A 99 -1.60 -22.74 -7.08
CA LEU A 99 -1.71 -24.09 -6.52
C LEU A 99 -3.05 -24.74 -6.85
N GLY A 100 -4.16 -24.01 -6.67
CA GLY A 100 -5.50 -24.49 -7.00
C GLY A 100 -5.66 -24.91 -8.47
N SER A 101 -5.04 -24.16 -9.40
CA SER A 101 -5.04 -24.51 -10.82
C SER A 101 -4.25 -25.80 -11.14
N ARG A 102 -3.14 -26.05 -10.44
CA ARG A 102 -2.26 -27.21 -10.68
C ARG A 102 -2.82 -28.51 -10.15
N LEU A 103 -3.49 -28.48 -9.00
CA LEU A 103 -3.92 -29.69 -8.30
C LEU A 103 -5.18 -30.34 -8.91
N HIS A 104 -5.91 -29.66 -9.81
CA HIS A 104 -7.11 -30.17 -10.50
C HIS A 104 -8.24 -30.73 -9.59
N VAL A 105 -8.13 -30.59 -8.26
CA VAL A 105 -9.08 -31.02 -7.24
C VAL A 105 -9.89 -29.84 -6.72
N GLY A 106 -11.04 -30.12 -6.08
CA GLY A 106 -11.76 -29.11 -5.33
C GLY A 106 -10.93 -28.60 -4.17
N PHE A 107 -11.05 -27.31 -3.86
CA PHE A 107 -10.42 -26.73 -2.68
C PHE A 107 -11.31 -25.65 -2.09
N VAL A 108 -11.13 -25.41 -0.79
CA VAL A 108 -11.74 -24.33 -0.03
C VAL A 108 -10.61 -23.47 0.52
N PRO A 109 -10.50 -22.19 0.13
CA PRO A 109 -9.55 -21.29 0.76
C PRO A 109 -10.00 -21.01 2.20
N ALA A 110 -9.05 -21.01 3.13
CA ALA A 110 -9.28 -20.70 4.53
C ALA A 110 -8.10 -19.93 5.11
N GLU A 111 -8.38 -19.12 6.12
CA GLU A 111 -7.36 -18.45 6.93
C GLU A 111 -7.01 -19.32 8.13
N ALA A 112 -5.73 -19.39 8.42
CA ALA A 112 -5.10 -20.15 9.47
C ALA A 112 -4.88 -19.24 10.69
N VAL A 113 -5.61 -19.52 11.77
CA VAL A 113 -5.49 -18.81 13.04
C VAL A 113 -4.69 -19.66 14.01
N HIS A 114 -3.50 -19.16 14.38
CA HIS A 114 -2.65 -19.83 15.36
C HIS A 114 -3.24 -19.72 16.76
N ASN A 115 -3.42 -20.86 17.42
CA ASN A 115 -3.88 -20.89 18.80
C ASN A 115 -2.70 -20.61 19.73
N ALA A 116 -2.79 -19.54 20.52
CA ALA A 116 -1.74 -19.09 21.46
C ALA A 116 -1.57 -20.01 22.71
N VAL A 117 -2.08 -21.25 22.68
CA VAL A 117 -2.34 -22.03 23.91
C VAL A 117 -1.11 -22.78 24.44
N ARG A 118 -0.03 -22.95 23.66
CA ARG A 118 1.22 -23.54 24.16
C ARG A 118 2.44 -22.86 23.53
N GLU A 119 3.28 -22.28 24.38
CA GLU A 119 4.39 -21.39 23.99
C GLU A 119 5.52 -22.10 23.21
N ASP A 120 5.58 -23.44 23.21
CA ASP A 120 6.78 -24.15 22.72
C ASP A 120 6.60 -25.00 21.45
N VAL A 121 5.37 -25.42 21.10
CA VAL A 121 5.14 -26.29 19.92
C VAL A 121 3.77 -26.02 19.29
N VAL A 122 3.76 -25.49 18.07
CA VAL A 122 2.53 -25.34 17.28
C VAL A 122 2.22 -26.69 16.64
N THR A 123 1.23 -27.41 17.19
CA THR A 123 0.81 -28.74 16.71
C THR A 123 -0.58 -28.73 16.06
N THR A 124 -1.38 -27.70 16.31
CA THR A 124 -2.74 -27.57 15.79
C THR A 124 -2.98 -26.16 15.26
N LEU A 125 -3.93 -26.05 14.34
CA LEU A 125 -4.28 -24.81 13.66
C LEU A 125 -5.80 -24.70 13.52
N THR A 126 -6.36 -23.54 13.87
CA THR A 126 -7.79 -23.27 13.67
C THR A 126 -7.99 -22.66 12.29
N LEU A 127 -8.94 -23.16 11.52
CA LEU A 127 -9.27 -22.68 10.19
C LEU A 127 -10.61 -21.94 10.21
N THR A 128 -10.68 -20.79 9.52
CA THR A 128 -11.88 -19.96 9.42
C THR A 128 -13.00 -20.54 8.53
N ALA A 129 -12.84 -21.78 8.07
CA ALA A 129 -13.82 -22.49 7.27
C ALA A 129 -14.17 -23.84 7.91
N GLY A 130 -15.45 -24.23 7.79
CA GLY A 130 -15.99 -25.46 8.37
C GLY A 130 -16.82 -26.27 7.38
N THR A 131 -17.70 -27.13 7.90
CA THR A 131 -18.52 -28.07 7.12
C THR A 131 -19.50 -27.38 6.18
N ARG A 132 -19.95 -26.14 6.48
CA ARG A 132 -20.78 -25.34 5.55
C ARG A 132 -20.06 -25.01 4.25
N ALA A 133 -18.73 -24.96 4.26
CA ALA A 133 -17.91 -24.76 3.07
C ALA A 133 -17.56 -26.08 2.35
N GLY A 134 -18.01 -27.23 2.88
CA GLY A 134 -17.73 -28.57 2.33
C GLY A 134 -16.48 -29.24 2.89
N ILE A 135 -15.88 -28.68 3.95
CA ILE A 135 -14.75 -29.29 4.65
C ILE A 135 -15.24 -30.51 5.45
N LYS A 136 -14.47 -31.60 5.41
CA LYS A 136 -14.73 -32.83 6.15
C LYS A 136 -13.53 -33.18 7.03
N VAL A 137 -13.76 -34.02 8.03
CA VAL A 137 -12.67 -34.66 8.78
C VAL A 137 -11.77 -35.41 7.79
N TYR A 138 -10.46 -35.35 8.02
CA TYR A 138 -9.41 -35.84 7.13
C TYR A 138 -9.28 -35.12 5.79
N SER A 139 -9.84 -33.91 5.64
CA SER A 139 -9.54 -33.07 4.47
C SER A 139 -8.09 -32.57 4.56
N PRO A 140 -7.27 -32.76 3.50
CA PRO A 140 -5.90 -32.28 3.46
C PRO A 140 -5.82 -30.76 3.55
N VAL A 141 -4.85 -30.25 4.32
CA VAL A 141 -4.54 -28.82 4.38
C VAL A 141 -3.18 -28.59 3.75
N VAL A 142 -3.13 -27.69 2.76
CA VAL A 142 -1.92 -27.41 1.97
C VAL A 142 -1.70 -25.90 1.83
N SER A 143 -0.44 -25.50 1.72
CA SER A 143 -0.02 -24.16 1.34
C SER A 143 0.71 -24.22 -0.01
N PRO A 144 1.05 -23.08 -0.64
CA PRO A 144 1.82 -23.07 -1.88
C PRO A 144 3.22 -23.69 -1.74
N GLU A 145 3.75 -23.71 -0.51
CA GLU A 145 5.06 -24.24 -0.17
C GLU A 145 5.03 -25.77 0.05
N GLY A 146 3.87 -26.32 0.46
CA GLY A 146 3.73 -27.76 0.65
C GLY A 146 2.61 -28.20 1.59
N VAL A 147 2.76 -29.41 2.13
CA VAL A 147 1.81 -30.00 3.07
C VAL A 147 1.88 -29.28 4.41
N VAL A 148 0.72 -28.79 4.87
CA VAL A 148 0.58 -28.14 6.18
C VAL A 148 0.10 -29.16 7.22
N GLY A 149 -0.93 -29.94 6.87
CA GLY A 149 -1.59 -30.79 7.84
C GLY A 149 -2.87 -31.44 7.35
N LEU A 150 -3.72 -31.82 8.31
CA LEU A 150 -4.95 -32.57 8.09
C LEU A 150 -6.05 -32.09 9.03
N VAL A 151 -7.28 -31.90 8.52
CA VAL A 151 -8.42 -31.54 9.37
C VAL A 151 -8.75 -32.70 10.33
N GLN A 152 -8.72 -32.43 11.63
CA GLN A 152 -9.05 -33.41 12.68
C GLN A 152 -10.52 -33.29 13.10
N THR A 153 -11.02 -32.07 13.28
CA THR A 153 -12.44 -31.82 13.58
C THR A 153 -12.97 -30.70 12.68
N ALA A 154 -14.25 -30.77 12.34
CA ALA A 154 -14.89 -29.80 11.47
C ALA A 154 -16.28 -29.42 12.01
N ASP A 155 -16.41 -28.17 12.45
CA ASP A 155 -17.67 -27.57 12.88
C ASP A 155 -18.33 -26.83 11.72
N PRO A 156 -19.57 -26.32 11.85
CA PRO A 156 -20.25 -25.60 10.77
C PRO A 156 -19.51 -24.36 10.25
N ALA A 157 -18.83 -23.62 11.13
CA ALA A 157 -18.18 -22.35 10.79
C ALA A 157 -16.65 -22.44 10.76
N ILE A 158 -16.06 -23.22 11.66
CA ILE A 158 -14.61 -23.37 11.82
C ILE A 158 -14.21 -24.84 11.73
N SER A 159 -12.92 -25.11 11.55
CA SER A 159 -12.37 -26.45 11.67
C SER A 159 -11.02 -26.42 12.38
N ILE A 160 -10.62 -27.53 12.98
CA ILE A 160 -9.32 -27.67 13.65
C ILE A 160 -8.51 -28.68 12.84
N ALA A 161 -7.32 -28.28 12.43
CA ALA A 161 -6.36 -29.11 11.72
C ALA A 161 -5.17 -29.45 12.60
N ILE A 162 -4.72 -30.71 12.52
CA ILE A 162 -3.42 -31.12 13.03
C ILE A 162 -2.35 -30.77 11.99
N LEU A 163 -1.23 -30.22 12.44
CA LEU A 163 -0.09 -29.89 11.59
C LEU A 163 0.80 -31.11 11.37
N PHE A 164 1.71 -31.02 10.41
CA PHE A 164 2.71 -32.06 10.18
C PHE A 164 3.61 -32.36 11.41
N SER A 165 3.70 -31.39 12.33
CA SER A 165 4.41 -31.49 13.61
C SER A 165 3.64 -32.29 14.68
N HIS A 166 2.36 -32.56 14.47
CA HIS A 166 1.52 -33.27 15.43
C HIS A 166 1.89 -34.77 15.47
N PRO A 167 2.02 -35.42 16.65
CA PRO A 167 2.39 -36.84 16.79
C PRO A 167 1.57 -37.83 15.95
N ASP A 168 0.30 -37.53 15.71
CA ASP A 168 -0.63 -38.35 14.92
C ASP A 168 -0.58 -38.12 13.42
N PHE A 169 0.20 -37.14 12.94
CA PHE A 169 0.26 -36.82 11.52
C PHE A 169 0.94 -37.93 10.72
N ARG A 170 0.29 -38.38 9.64
CA ARG A 170 0.85 -39.34 8.69
C ARG A 170 0.55 -38.88 7.26
N ALA A 171 1.53 -39.03 6.37
CA ALA A 171 1.33 -38.80 4.95
C ALA A 171 2.11 -39.80 4.10
N SER A 172 1.47 -40.38 3.10
CA SER A 172 2.16 -41.23 2.11
C SER A 172 3.00 -40.36 1.19
N ALA A 173 4.27 -40.72 1.03
CA ALA A 173 5.26 -39.92 0.36
C ALA A 173 6.04 -40.72 -0.70
N MET A 174 6.60 -39.99 -1.66
CA MET A 174 7.45 -40.51 -2.73
C MET A 174 8.61 -39.56 -3.00
N SER A 175 9.72 -40.09 -3.51
CA SER A 175 10.80 -39.29 -4.09
C SER A 175 10.32 -38.56 -5.36
N GLY A 176 10.95 -37.44 -5.72
CA GLY A 176 10.69 -36.72 -6.97
C GLY A 176 10.78 -37.60 -8.22
N ASP A 177 11.70 -38.57 -8.22
CA ASP A 177 11.87 -39.51 -9.34
C ASP A 177 10.88 -40.69 -9.30
N GLY A 178 10.04 -40.77 -8.26
CA GLY A 178 9.07 -41.86 -8.08
C GLY A 178 9.67 -43.23 -7.77
N THR A 179 10.96 -43.31 -7.46
CA THR A 179 11.71 -44.56 -7.21
C THR A 179 11.62 -45.05 -5.76
N ALA A 180 11.33 -44.15 -4.83
CA ALA A 180 11.20 -44.45 -3.41
C ALA A 180 9.81 -44.06 -2.91
N PHE A 181 9.23 -44.91 -2.07
CA PHE A 181 7.97 -44.66 -1.37
C PHE A 181 8.16 -44.88 0.13
N GLY A 182 7.37 -44.18 0.93
CA GLY A 182 7.37 -44.34 2.38
C GLY A 182 6.22 -43.58 3.03
N ILE A 183 6.21 -43.59 4.36
CA ILE A 183 5.25 -42.84 5.17
C ILE A 183 6.01 -41.81 5.99
N VAL A 184 5.52 -40.58 5.98
CA VAL A 184 6.10 -39.47 6.74
C VAL A 184 5.49 -39.40 8.13
N TYR A 185 6.36 -39.25 9.12
CA TYR A 185 6.06 -39.10 10.54
C TYR A 185 6.70 -37.80 11.06
N PRO A 186 6.15 -37.17 12.10
CA PRO A 186 6.87 -36.13 12.84
C PRO A 186 8.10 -36.72 13.54
N HIS A 187 9.21 -35.98 13.53
CA HIS A 187 10.36 -36.29 14.36
C HIS A 187 10.14 -35.68 15.76
N LEU A 188 9.96 -36.50 16.79
CA LEU A 188 9.56 -36.08 18.14
C LEU A 188 10.74 -35.93 19.13
N GLN A 189 11.98 -35.91 18.67
CA GLN A 189 13.13 -35.92 19.57
C GLN A 189 13.35 -34.55 20.23
N GLN A 190 12.94 -34.43 21.49
CA GLN A 190 13.31 -33.33 22.36
C GLN A 190 14.80 -33.46 22.74
N GLY A 191 15.66 -32.52 22.32
CA GLY A 191 17.05 -32.58 22.79
C GLY A 191 18.12 -31.75 22.07
N LEU A 192 17.88 -31.17 20.89
CA LEU A 192 18.79 -30.12 20.39
C LEU A 192 18.24 -28.76 20.85
N GLY A 193 18.79 -28.29 21.97
CA GLY A 193 18.50 -26.97 22.51
C GLY A 193 18.79 -25.87 21.49
N GLY A 194 17.77 -25.06 21.23
CA GLY A 194 17.85 -23.88 20.36
C GLY A 194 16.92 -23.98 19.17
N THR A 195 15.75 -23.33 19.29
CA THR A 195 14.88 -22.90 18.17
C THR A 195 14.42 -23.97 17.16
N GLY A 196 13.20 -24.48 17.34
CA GLY A 196 12.21 -24.47 16.24
C GLY A 196 12.43 -25.31 14.98
N GLU A 197 13.28 -26.35 14.99
CA GLU A 197 13.37 -27.27 13.85
C GLU A 197 12.30 -28.36 13.93
N TYR A 198 11.10 -28.07 13.41
CA TYR A 198 10.12 -29.12 13.13
C TYR A 198 10.70 -30.04 12.06
N LEU A 199 11.18 -31.22 12.43
CA LEU A 199 11.71 -32.20 11.49
C LEU A 199 10.70 -33.32 11.23
N LEU A 200 10.86 -33.98 10.09
CA LEU A 200 10.02 -35.08 9.66
C LEU A 200 10.88 -36.32 9.44
N GLU A 201 10.31 -37.50 9.55
CA GLU A 201 10.95 -38.77 9.23
C GLU A 201 10.19 -39.48 8.12
N LEU A 202 10.88 -39.86 7.05
CA LEU A 202 10.36 -40.76 6.03
C LEU A 202 10.74 -42.18 6.39
N ARG A 203 9.77 -42.98 6.83
CA ARG A 203 9.94 -44.38 7.21
C ARG A 203 9.46 -45.33 6.13
N GLY A 204 10.03 -46.54 6.10
CA GLY A 204 9.57 -47.62 5.22
C GLY A 204 10.12 -47.55 3.80
N VAL A 205 11.22 -46.83 3.56
CA VAL A 205 11.89 -46.83 2.25
C VAL A 205 12.57 -48.19 2.05
N PRO A 206 12.41 -48.87 0.90
CA PRO A 206 13.04 -50.16 0.64
C PRO A 206 14.56 -50.10 0.80
N PHE A 207 15.17 -51.09 1.45
CA PHE A 207 16.62 -51.11 1.72
C PHE A 207 17.52 -50.96 0.48
N ARG A 208 17.05 -51.43 -0.68
CA ARG A 208 17.76 -51.32 -1.96
C ARG A 208 17.75 -49.90 -2.54
N THR A 209 16.83 -49.05 -2.10
CA THR A 209 16.68 -47.69 -2.59
C THR A 209 17.36 -46.74 -1.62
N THR A 210 18.36 -46.00 -2.11
CA THR A 210 19.07 -44.99 -1.31
C THR A 210 18.67 -43.59 -1.78
N LEU A 211 18.30 -42.73 -0.83
CA LEU A 211 18.02 -41.32 -1.09
C LEU A 211 19.25 -40.48 -0.70
N THR A 212 19.63 -39.56 -1.58
CA THR A 212 20.72 -38.61 -1.32
C THR A 212 20.20 -37.39 -0.56
N ALA A 213 21.07 -36.76 0.23
CA ALA A 213 20.75 -35.49 0.86
C ALA A 213 20.43 -34.44 -0.22
N GLY A 214 19.40 -33.62 0.01
CA GLY A 214 18.88 -32.68 -0.98
C GLY A 214 17.74 -33.22 -1.85
N THR A 215 17.43 -34.52 -1.78
CA THR A 215 16.31 -35.09 -2.56
C THR A 215 14.97 -34.53 -2.07
N MET A 216 14.16 -34.02 -3.00
CA MET A 216 12.79 -33.54 -2.72
C MET A 216 11.81 -34.69 -2.57
N ILE A 217 10.98 -34.63 -1.53
CA ILE A 217 9.93 -35.59 -1.21
C ILE A 217 8.56 -34.96 -1.41
N TYR A 218 7.68 -35.69 -2.08
CA TYR A 218 6.32 -35.28 -2.43
C TYR A 218 5.29 -36.28 -1.89
N THR A 219 4.03 -35.87 -1.80
CA THR A 219 2.92 -36.80 -1.52
C THR A 219 2.75 -37.81 -2.64
N SER A 220 2.58 -39.08 -2.30
CA SER A 220 2.47 -40.17 -3.30
C SER A 220 1.07 -40.39 -3.83
N GLY A 221 0.03 -39.98 -3.09
CA GLY A 221 -1.36 -40.29 -3.42
C GLY A 221 -1.86 -41.65 -2.92
N LEU A 222 -0.97 -42.53 -2.48
CA LEU A 222 -1.31 -43.93 -2.14
C LEU A 222 -2.21 -44.06 -0.90
N GLY A 223 -2.14 -43.12 0.04
CA GLY A 223 -2.97 -43.11 1.24
C GLY A 223 -4.39 -42.61 1.03
N GLY A 224 -4.75 -42.13 -0.18
CA GLY A 224 -6.09 -41.60 -0.50
C GLY A 224 -6.44 -40.25 0.14
N THR A 225 -5.70 -39.81 1.17
CA THR A 225 -5.88 -38.51 1.83
C THR A 225 -5.30 -37.38 0.98
N PHE A 226 -3.98 -37.34 0.80
CA PHE A 226 -3.31 -36.31 0.01
C PHE A 226 -3.25 -36.71 -1.46
N PRO A 227 -3.58 -35.83 -2.43
CA PRO A 227 -3.33 -36.11 -3.83
C PRO A 227 -1.82 -36.16 -4.10
N ARG A 228 -1.44 -36.77 -5.22
CA ARG A 228 -0.03 -36.91 -5.61
C ARG A 228 0.60 -35.57 -5.98
N GLY A 229 1.85 -35.35 -5.58
CA GLY A 229 2.71 -34.27 -6.08
C GLY A 229 2.77 -32.99 -5.24
N ILE A 230 2.29 -33.00 -4.00
CA ILE A 230 2.45 -31.87 -3.08
C ILE A 230 3.79 -32.01 -2.35
N PRO A 231 4.65 -30.98 -2.32
CA PRO A 231 5.93 -31.05 -1.63
C PRO A 231 5.73 -31.23 -0.11
N ILE A 232 6.54 -32.09 0.49
CA ILE A 232 6.56 -32.33 1.94
C ILE A 232 7.85 -31.76 2.53
N GLY A 233 8.99 -32.09 1.94
CA GLY A 233 10.29 -31.73 2.49
C GLY A 233 11.48 -32.23 1.67
N VAL A 234 12.67 -31.94 2.18
CA VAL A 234 13.97 -32.29 1.60
C VAL A 234 14.66 -33.31 2.50
N VAL A 235 15.28 -34.34 1.92
CA VAL A 235 16.10 -35.30 2.67
C VAL A 235 17.34 -34.61 3.25
N LEU A 236 17.52 -34.67 4.56
CA LEU A 236 18.73 -34.19 5.24
C LEU A 236 19.78 -35.30 5.34
N ARG A 237 19.38 -36.43 5.92
CA ARG A 237 20.28 -37.58 6.16
C ARG A 237 19.50 -38.86 6.39
N GLU A 238 20.16 -39.99 6.24
CA GLU A 238 19.64 -41.30 6.65
C GLU A 238 19.77 -41.47 8.17
N LEU A 239 18.71 -41.95 8.81
CA LEU A 239 18.70 -42.34 10.23
C LEU A 239 18.97 -43.85 10.31
N LYS A 240 19.89 -44.24 11.19
CA LYS A 240 20.15 -45.66 11.48
C LYS A 240 18.90 -46.27 12.10
N THR A 241 18.25 -47.16 11.34
CA THR A 241 17.08 -47.90 11.79
C THR A 241 17.54 -49.27 12.30
N ALA A 242 16.97 -49.75 13.41
CA ALA A 242 17.33 -51.06 13.98
C ALA A 242 16.84 -52.23 13.10
N GLU A 243 15.81 -51.99 12.28
CA GLU A 243 15.24 -52.93 11.34
C GLU A 243 16.06 -52.97 10.04
N GLY A 244 16.74 -54.08 9.75
CA GLY A 244 17.64 -54.20 8.60
C GLY A 244 17.00 -54.23 7.21
N TRP A 245 15.66 -54.14 7.11
CA TRP A 245 14.92 -54.30 5.85
C TRP A 245 14.34 -53.00 5.29
N THR A 246 14.28 -51.94 6.11
CA THR A 246 13.78 -50.62 5.71
C THR A 246 14.76 -49.54 6.13
N ARG A 247 14.74 -48.43 5.39
CA ARG A 247 15.52 -47.23 5.71
C ARG A 247 14.59 -46.13 6.19
N THR A 248 15.11 -45.33 7.12
CA THR A 248 14.44 -44.12 7.59
C THR A 248 15.29 -42.92 7.22
N TYR A 249 14.68 -41.86 6.71
CA TYR A 249 15.36 -40.62 6.37
C TYR A 249 14.81 -39.47 7.19
N LEU A 250 15.69 -38.62 7.70
CA LEU A 250 15.32 -37.35 8.31
C LEU A 250 15.08 -36.33 7.20
N LEU A 251 13.97 -35.61 7.29
CA LEU A 251 13.54 -34.62 6.33
C LEU A 251 13.42 -33.24 6.99
N GLN A 252 13.79 -32.21 6.24
CA GLN A 252 13.46 -30.82 6.52
C GLN A 252 12.13 -30.49 5.83
N PRO A 253 11.09 -30.02 6.54
CA PRO A 253 9.82 -29.68 5.92
C PRO A 253 9.97 -28.48 4.98
N SER A 254 9.18 -28.47 3.91
CA SER A 254 9.11 -27.34 2.98
C SER A 254 8.31 -26.16 3.55
N VAL A 255 7.48 -26.41 4.56
CA VAL A 255 6.57 -25.43 5.16
C VAL A 255 7.02 -25.11 6.59
N ASN A 256 7.02 -23.82 6.95
CA ASN A 256 7.22 -23.39 8.33
C ASN A 256 5.86 -23.13 9.00
N PRO A 257 5.43 -23.91 10.00
CA PRO A 257 4.09 -23.83 10.57
C PRO A 257 3.81 -22.48 11.24
N ALA A 258 4.83 -21.78 11.72
CA ALA A 258 4.68 -20.46 12.35
C ALA A 258 4.39 -19.33 11.34
N LYS A 259 4.63 -19.55 10.03
CA LYS A 259 4.43 -18.55 8.97
C LYS A 259 3.19 -18.80 8.12
N VAL A 260 2.43 -19.86 8.42
CA VAL A 260 1.26 -20.25 7.62
C VAL A 260 0.05 -19.43 8.04
N ASN A 261 -0.34 -18.45 7.22
CA ASN A 261 -1.54 -17.62 7.44
C ASN A 261 -2.68 -17.98 6.49
N SER A 262 -2.37 -18.26 5.22
CA SER A 262 -3.36 -18.58 4.20
C SER A 262 -3.20 -20.02 3.70
N VAL A 263 -4.28 -20.81 3.76
CA VAL A 263 -4.24 -22.24 3.39
C VAL A 263 -5.36 -22.63 2.44
N MET A 264 -5.16 -23.76 1.76
CA MET A 264 -6.20 -24.43 0.99
C MET A 264 -6.53 -25.77 1.63
N VAL A 265 -7.81 -25.99 1.87
CA VAL A 265 -8.33 -27.28 2.29
C VAL A 265 -8.82 -28.03 1.06
N LEU A 266 -8.22 -29.17 0.74
CA LEU A 266 -8.57 -29.95 -0.42
C LEU A 266 -9.87 -30.72 -0.17
N THR A 267 -10.78 -30.68 -1.13
CA THR A 267 -12.09 -31.33 -1.05
C THR A 267 -12.31 -32.22 -2.28
N SER A 268 -13.01 -33.34 -2.10
CA SER A 268 -13.26 -34.25 -3.23
C SER A 268 -14.28 -33.69 -4.23
N GLN A 269 -15.10 -32.73 -3.82
CA GLN A 269 -16.04 -32.05 -4.70
C GLN A 269 -15.38 -30.85 -5.36
N ARG A 270 -15.07 -30.99 -6.66
CA ARG A 270 -14.65 -29.85 -7.49
C ARG A 270 -15.77 -28.82 -7.53
N ASN A 271 -15.67 -27.77 -6.73
CA ASN A 271 -16.61 -26.65 -6.76
C ASN A 271 -16.26 -25.72 -7.93
N ALA A 272 -16.31 -26.26 -9.16
CA ALA A 272 -15.87 -25.59 -10.40
C ALA A 272 -16.64 -24.28 -10.64
N GLN A 273 -17.93 -24.26 -10.31
CA GLN A 273 -18.84 -23.16 -10.64
C GLN A 273 -18.51 -21.81 -9.96
N ARG A 274 -17.71 -21.80 -8.89
CA ARG A 274 -17.37 -20.55 -8.17
C ARG A 274 -16.03 -19.95 -8.59
N LEU A 275 -15.10 -20.77 -9.09
CA LEU A 275 -13.71 -20.38 -9.38
C LEU A 275 -13.52 -19.87 -10.82
N ASP A 276 -14.29 -20.38 -11.79
CA ASP A 276 -14.22 -19.90 -13.19
C ASP A 276 -14.48 -18.39 -13.28
N ASN A 277 -15.40 -17.90 -12.46
CA ASN A 277 -15.71 -16.47 -12.34
C ASN A 277 -14.56 -15.68 -11.67
N VAL A 278 -13.89 -16.27 -10.66
CA VAL A 278 -12.76 -15.63 -9.97
C VAL A 278 -11.58 -15.45 -10.91
N TRP A 279 -11.25 -16.46 -11.72
CA TRP A 279 -10.14 -16.39 -12.67
C TRP A 279 -10.34 -15.33 -13.76
N GLN A 280 -11.57 -15.18 -14.26
CA GLN A 280 -11.89 -14.09 -15.19
C GLN A 280 -11.80 -12.72 -14.53
N ILE A 281 -12.21 -12.59 -13.26
CA ILE A 281 -12.11 -11.33 -12.53
C ILE A 281 -10.64 -10.97 -12.26
N VAL A 282 -9.83 -11.91 -11.77
CA VAL A 282 -8.40 -11.69 -11.50
C VAL A 282 -7.66 -11.31 -12.79
N ALA A 283 -7.91 -12.01 -13.89
CA ALA A 283 -7.29 -11.67 -15.19
C ALA A 283 -7.67 -10.26 -15.68
N ARG A 284 -8.92 -9.83 -15.46
CA ARG A 284 -9.38 -8.46 -15.77
C ARG A 284 -8.78 -7.41 -14.84
N VAL A 285 -8.62 -7.72 -13.56
CA VAL A 285 -7.99 -6.82 -12.57
C VAL A 285 -6.50 -6.68 -12.85
N ASP A 286 -5.78 -7.77 -13.16
CA ASP A 286 -4.35 -7.73 -13.50
C ASP A 286 -4.09 -6.96 -14.80
N SER A 287 -4.94 -7.13 -15.83
CA SER A 287 -4.84 -6.34 -17.06
C SER A 287 -5.17 -4.87 -16.83
N ALA A 288 -6.17 -4.55 -16.00
CA ALA A 288 -6.46 -3.18 -15.60
C ALA A 288 -5.31 -2.57 -14.77
N ALA A 289 -4.75 -3.29 -13.80
CA ALA A 289 -3.63 -2.84 -12.98
C ALA A 289 -2.38 -2.58 -13.83
N ARG A 290 -2.07 -3.48 -14.78
CA ARG A 290 -0.98 -3.27 -15.75
C ARG A 290 -1.23 -2.03 -16.63
N SER A 291 -2.47 -1.79 -17.05
CA SER A 291 -2.80 -0.59 -17.83
C SER A 291 -2.60 0.70 -17.02
N VAL A 292 -2.95 0.69 -15.73
CA VAL A 292 -2.75 1.83 -14.82
C VAL A 292 -1.28 2.05 -14.51
N ALA A 293 -0.51 0.98 -14.27
CA ALA A 293 0.94 1.06 -14.07
C ALA A 293 1.65 1.63 -15.31
N ASN A 294 1.32 1.10 -16.50
CA ASN A 294 1.86 1.61 -17.77
C ASN A 294 1.47 3.08 -18.01
N ALA A 295 0.24 3.46 -17.66
CA ALA A 295 -0.20 4.85 -17.73
C ALA A 295 0.57 5.75 -16.74
N GLY A 296 0.79 5.30 -15.50
CA GLY A 296 1.60 5.99 -14.50
C GLY A 296 3.05 6.20 -14.96
N ASP A 297 3.69 5.15 -15.47
CA ASP A 297 5.06 5.22 -16.01
C ASP A 297 5.16 6.12 -17.23
N SER A 298 4.11 6.19 -18.05
CA SER A 298 4.05 7.14 -19.16
C SER A 298 3.95 8.59 -18.65
N LEU A 299 3.14 8.84 -17.63
CA LEU A 299 2.99 10.18 -17.02
C LEU A 299 4.27 10.64 -16.33
N VAL A 300 4.97 9.77 -15.62
CA VAL A 300 6.27 10.08 -15.00
C VAL A 300 7.32 10.38 -16.06
N ARG A 301 7.37 9.59 -17.15
CA ARG A 301 8.26 9.86 -18.30
C ARG A 301 7.92 11.18 -18.99
N HIS A 302 6.64 11.50 -19.17
CA HIS A 302 6.22 12.78 -19.74
C HIS A 302 6.55 13.96 -18.82
N ALA A 303 6.34 13.83 -17.51
CA ALA A 303 6.69 14.86 -16.54
C ALA A 303 8.22 15.08 -16.45
N ALA A 304 9.01 14.01 -16.53
CA ALA A 304 10.48 14.07 -16.59
C ALA A 304 10.98 14.70 -17.91
N ALA A 305 10.33 14.38 -19.03
CA ALA A 305 10.64 15.01 -20.31
C ALA A 305 10.27 16.51 -20.32
N ASP A 306 9.13 16.88 -19.73
CA ASP A 306 8.70 18.28 -19.64
C ASP A 306 9.56 19.09 -18.66
N SER A 307 10.03 18.50 -17.55
CA SER A 307 10.98 19.16 -16.65
C SER A 307 12.35 19.33 -17.33
N ALA A 308 12.84 18.33 -18.06
CA ALA A 308 14.06 18.46 -18.86
C ALA A 308 13.93 19.56 -19.91
N ARG A 309 12.79 19.66 -20.61
CA ARG A 309 12.50 20.74 -21.56
C ARG A 309 12.50 22.12 -20.91
N ARG A 310 11.94 22.24 -19.70
CA ARG A 310 11.95 23.51 -18.95
C ARG A 310 13.36 23.92 -18.53
N VAL A 311 14.18 22.97 -18.07
CA VAL A 311 15.58 23.24 -17.72
C VAL A 311 16.39 23.69 -18.93
N ILE A 312 16.18 23.04 -20.09
CA ILE A 312 16.80 23.44 -21.36
C ILE A 312 16.29 24.82 -21.82
N ALA A 313 15.00 25.10 -21.71
CA ALA A 313 14.45 26.41 -22.06
C ALA A 313 14.99 27.53 -21.14
N ASP A 314 15.15 27.26 -19.85
CA ASP A 314 15.72 28.21 -18.89
C ASP A 314 17.24 28.38 -19.06
N SER A 315 17.97 27.35 -19.48
CA SER A 315 19.39 27.49 -19.83
C SER A 315 19.57 28.28 -21.13
N MET A 316 18.74 28.05 -22.15
CA MET A 316 18.73 28.83 -23.39
C MET A 316 18.34 30.29 -23.15
N ARG A 317 17.36 30.57 -22.27
CA ARG A 317 17.00 31.95 -21.87
C ARG A 317 18.16 32.64 -21.15
N ARG A 318 18.86 31.94 -20.26
CA ARG A 318 20.05 32.47 -19.59
C ARG A 318 21.21 32.73 -20.56
N ALA A 319 21.44 31.82 -21.51
CA ALA A 319 22.43 31.97 -22.58
C ALA A 319 22.08 33.13 -23.53
N ALA A 320 20.80 33.28 -23.88
CA ALA A 320 20.33 34.41 -24.68
C ALA A 320 20.44 35.74 -23.92
N ALA A 321 20.17 35.77 -22.61
CA ALA A 321 20.36 36.96 -21.78
C ALA A 321 21.85 37.35 -21.66
N THR A 322 22.76 36.38 -21.60
CA THR A 322 24.21 36.65 -21.64
C THR A 322 24.67 37.12 -23.00
N LYS A 323 24.16 36.54 -24.11
CA LYS A 323 24.48 36.99 -25.46
C LYS A 323 23.96 38.41 -25.76
N VAL A 324 22.76 38.74 -25.27
CA VAL A 324 22.21 40.11 -25.35
C VAL A 324 23.04 41.08 -24.52
N ALA A 325 23.53 40.68 -23.34
CA ALA A 325 24.44 41.51 -22.55
C ALA A 325 25.77 41.78 -23.27
N VAL A 326 26.33 40.77 -23.96
CA VAL A 326 27.57 40.89 -24.75
C VAL A 326 27.36 41.74 -26.02
N ASP A 327 26.26 41.55 -26.76
CA ASP A 327 25.93 42.39 -27.93
C ASP A 327 25.56 43.83 -27.54
N SER A 328 24.97 44.05 -26.37
CA SER A 328 24.74 45.41 -25.84
C SER A 328 26.02 46.09 -25.36
N GLY A 329 27.01 45.31 -24.90
CA GLY A 329 28.36 45.81 -24.64
C GLY A 329 29.12 46.17 -25.94
N ALA A 330 28.97 45.35 -26.99
CA ALA A 330 29.60 45.60 -28.29
C ALA A 330 28.93 46.72 -29.12
N ARG A 331 27.62 46.96 -28.93
CA ARG A 331 26.92 48.12 -29.54
C ARG A 331 27.07 49.42 -28.76
N ALA A 332 27.45 49.38 -27.48
CA ALA A 332 27.70 50.60 -26.70
C ALA A 332 28.96 51.36 -27.18
N ASP A 333 29.89 50.70 -27.86
CA ASP A 333 31.12 51.32 -28.39
C ASP A 333 31.03 51.80 -29.85
N SER A 334 29.92 51.57 -30.57
CA SER A 334 29.84 51.91 -32.01
C SER A 334 28.64 52.74 -32.46
N VAL A 335 27.73 53.14 -31.57
CA VAL A 335 26.66 54.10 -31.92
C VAL A 335 26.53 55.21 -30.88
N ARG A 336 27.66 55.85 -30.58
CA ARG A 336 27.66 57.27 -30.24
C ARG A 336 27.72 57.98 -31.58
N HIS A 337 26.57 58.31 -32.16
CA HIS A 337 26.29 59.42 -33.11
C HIS A 337 25.10 59.05 -34.01
N GLY A 338 23.96 59.72 -33.80
CA GLY A 338 22.89 59.86 -34.79
C GLY A 338 21.58 59.14 -34.50
N ALA A 339 20.49 59.90 -34.56
CA ALA A 339 19.09 59.48 -34.74
C ALA A 339 18.30 59.00 -33.51
N ALA A 340 18.14 59.89 -32.54
CA ALA A 340 16.93 59.92 -31.72
C ALA A 340 15.79 60.59 -32.53
N ALA A 341 14.86 59.78 -33.07
CA ALA A 341 13.45 60.11 -33.36
C ALA A 341 12.91 59.12 -34.41
N ARG A 342 12.34 57.98 -33.98
CA ARG A 342 11.36 57.15 -34.73
C ARG A 342 10.90 55.88 -33.99
N ASP A 343 11.53 55.48 -32.88
CA ASP A 343 11.25 54.18 -32.22
C ASP A 343 10.13 54.17 -31.16
N SER A 344 9.51 55.31 -30.85
CA SER A 344 8.45 55.37 -29.83
C SER A 344 7.08 54.87 -30.31
N ALA A 345 6.82 54.81 -31.63
CA ALA A 345 5.53 54.36 -32.17
C ALA A 345 5.43 52.83 -32.34
N ALA A 346 6.50 52.15 -32.79
CA ALA A 346 6.47 50.71 -33.07
C ALA A 346 6.49 49.83 -31.81
N ARG A 347 6.88 50.38 -30.65
CA ARG A 347 6.90 49.64 -29.37
C ARG A 347 5.53 49.59 -28.68
N ALA A 348 4.61 50.48 -29.04
CA ALA A 348 3.25 50.52 -28.48
C ALA A 348 2.30 49.51 -29.16
N GLU A 349 2.49 49.19 -30.44
CA GLU A 349 1.65 48.20 -31.13
C GLU A 349 1.94 46.76 -30.68
N ARG A 350 3.22 46.39 -30.50
CA ARG A 350 3.61 45.01 -30.15
C ARG A 350 3.18 44.59 -28.73
N THR A 351 3.08 45.53 -27.80
CA THR A 351 2.58 45.27 -26.44
C THR A 351 1.07 45.10 -26.41
N SER A 352 0.33 45.77 -27.32
CA SER A 352 -1.11 45.62 -27.43
C SER A 352 -1.53 44.27 -28.03
N ASP A 353 -0.81 43.76 -29.04
CA ASP A 353 -1.11 42.47 -29.68
C ASP A 353 -0.79 41.26 -28.79
N SER A 354 0.30 41.32 -28.03
CA SER A 354 0.64 40.28 -27.04
C SER A 354 -0.37 40.21 -25.89
N ALA A 355 -0.90 41.36 -25.44
CA ALA A 355 -1.97 41.39 -24.45
C ALA A 355 -3.30 40.85 -24.99
N ARG A 356 -3.60 41.06 -26.29
CA ARG A 356 -4.79 40.53 -26.95
C ARG A 356 -4.73 39.01 -27.11
N ALA A 357 -3.57 38.47 -27.50
CA ALA A 357 -3.33 37.03 -27.59
C ALA A 357 -3.45 36.33 -26.22
N ALA A 358 -2.91 36.92 -25.16
CA ALA A 358 -3.02 36.37 -23.80
C ALA A 358 -4.48 36.34 -23.28
N ARG A 359 -5.30 37.35 -23.62
CA ARG A 359 -6.73 37.38 -23.27
C ARG A 359 -7.54 36.34 -24.05
N ALA A 360 -7.21 36.07 -25.31
CA ALA A 360 -7.86 35.02 -26.11
C ALA A 360 -7.60 33.62 -25.55
N ALA A 361 -6.34 33.31 -25.19
CA ALA A 361 -5.97 32.01 -24.60
C ALA A 361 -6.66 31.75 -23.25
N ARG A 362 -6.81 32.78 -22.40
CA ARG A 362 -7.53 32.66 -21.12
C ARG A 362 -9.03 32.41 -21.31
N ARG A 363 -9.67 33.00 -22.33
CA ARG A 363 -11.08 32.75 -22.65
C ARG A 363 -11.32 31.33 -23.15
N GLU A 364 -10.39 30.78 -23.92
CA GLU A 364 -10.51 29.41 -24.42
C GLU A 364 -10.31 28.36 -23.31
N ALA A 365 -9.37 28.61 -22.39
CA ALA A 365 -9.19 27.78 -21.20
C ALA A 365 -10.45 27.75 -20.32
N ALA A 366 -11.08 28.92 -20.08
CA ALA A 366 -12.32 29.01 -19.31
C ALA A 366 -13.50 28.25 -19.99
N ARG A 367 -13.58 28.29 -21.33
CA ARG A 367 -14.60 27.52 -22.07
C ARG A 367 -14.40 26.01 -21.94
N ARG A 368 -13.17 25.51 -22.00
CA ARG A 368 -12.87 24.07 -21.81
C ARG A 368 -13.23 23.59 -20.40
N ASP A 369 -12.98 24.42 -19.39
CA ASP A 369 -13.32 24.09 -18.00
C ASP A 369 -14.84 24.05 -17.77
N SER A 370 -15.60 24.96 -18.42
CA SER A 370 -17.08 24.93 -18.36
C SER A 370 -17.65 23.67 -19.02
N ALA A 371 -17.15 23.29 -20.19
CA ALA A 371 -17.59 22.08 -20.90
C ALA A 371 -17.30 20.79 -20.08
N ARG A 372 -16.17 20.76 -19.36
CA ARG A 372 -15.80 19.63 -18.51
C ARG A 372 -16.66 19.51 -17.25
N ARG A 373 -17.12 20.64 -16.69
CA ARG A 373 -18.07 20.62 -15.56
C ARG A 373 -19.45 20.14 -16.00
N ASP A 374 -19.90 20.53 -17.18
CA ASP A 374 -21.19 20.08 -17.73
C ASP A 374 -21.21 18.59 -18.08
N SER A 375 -20.10 18.02 -18.55
CA SER A 375 -20.01 16.56 -18.78
C SER A 375 -20.09 15.77 -17.49
N VAL A 376 -19.40 16.23 -16.43
CA VAL A 376 -19.43 15.57 -15.11
C VAL A 376 -20.82 15.63 -14.48
N ARG A 377 -21.55 16.75 -14.68
CA ARG A 377 -22.94 16.90 -14.19
C ARG A 377 -23.93 16.03 -14.95
N ARG A 378 -23.74 15.78 -16.25
CA ARG A 378 -24.58 14.83 -17.00
C ARG A 378 -24.37 13.38 -16.57
N ASP A 379 -23.12 13.00 -16.28
CA ASP A 379 -22.80 11.65 -15.83
C ASP A 379 -23.32 11.35 -14.42
N SER A 380 -23.37 12.33 -13.52
CA SER A 380 -23.96 12.14 -12.19
C SER A 380 -25.48 11.93 -12.25
N VAL A 381 -26.18 12.72 -13.07
CA VAL A 381 -27.63 12.58 -13.26
C VAL A 381 -27.99 11.22 -13.89
N ARG A 382 -27.17 10.72 -14.81
CA ARG A 382 -27.37 9.40 -15.44
C ARG A 382 -27.12 8.23 -14.49
N ARG A 383 -26.20 8.37 -13.52
CA ARG A 383 -25.98 7.34 -12.49
C ARG A 383 -27.13 7.27 -11.49
N ASP A 384 -27.71 8.41 -11.12
CA ASP A 384 -28.83 8.46 -10.20
C ASP A 384 -30.12 7.87 -10.79
N SER A 385 -30.37 8.03 -12.10
CA SER A 385 -31.52 7.40 -12.77
C SER A 385 -31.40 5.87 -12.80
N VAL A 386 -30.20 5.34 -13.09
CA VAL A 386 -29.96 3.88 -13.10
C VAL A 386 -30.11 3.28 -11.70
N ARG A 387 -29.70 4.01 -10.65
CA ARG A 387 -29.81 3.55 -9.27
C ARG A 387 -31.27 3.45 -8.82
N ARG A 388 -32.13 4.41 -9.20
CA ARG A 388 -33.57 4.36 -8.91
C ARG A 388 -34.30 3.22 -9.61
N ASP A 389 -33.96 2.92 -10.87
CA ASP A 389 -34.58 1.80 -11.59
C ASP A 389 -34.23 0.44 -10.95
N THR A 390 -33.01 0.30 -10.43
CA THR A 390 -32.61 -0.94 -9.73
C THR A 390 -33.27 -1.13 -8.37
N SER A 391 -33.59 -0.05 -7.63
CA SER A 391 -34.31 -0.17 -6.36
C SER A 391 -35.79 -0.51 -6.56
N VAL A 392 -36.45 0.09 -7.57
CA VAL A 392 -37.86 -0.20 -7.87
C VAL A 392 -38.04 -1.66 -8.33
N ARG A 393 -37.11 -2.19 -9.15
CA ARG A 393 -37.15 -3.60 -9.54
C ARG A 393 -37.02 -4.56 -8.36
N ARG A 394 -36.12 -4.27 -7.40
CA ARG A 394 -35.92 -5.14 -6.22
C ARG A 394 -37.16 -5.22 -5.33
N ASP A 395 -37.85 -4.11 -5.09
CA ASP A 395 -39.06 -4.09 -4.27
C ASP A 395 -40.22 -4.89 -4.89
N THR A 396 -40.35 -4.89 -6.22
CA THR A 396 -41.39 -5.68 -6.89
C THR A 396 -41.16 -7.18 -6.81
N THR A 397 -39.90 -7.65 -6.83
CA THR A 397 -39.57 -9.06 -6.64
C THR A 397 -39.81 -9.55 -5.21
N VAL A 398 -39.48 -8.73 -4.20
CA VAL A 398 -39.69 -9.09 -2.78
C VAL A 398 -41.19 -9.17 -2.43
N LYS A 399 -42.02 -8.29 -3.00
CA LYS A 399 -43.49 -8.38 -2.84
C LYS A 399 -44.10 -9.62 -3.52
N ARG A 400 -43.54 -10.08 -4.64
CA ARG A 400 -44.03 -11.31 -5.31
C ARG A 400 -43.68 -12.57 -4.53
N ASP A 401 -42.45 -12.68 -4.00
CA ASP A 401 -42.04 -13.85 -3.23
C ASP A 401 -42.80 -13.99 -1.89
N THR A 402 -43.19 -12.87 -1.28
CA THR A 402 -43.97 -12.89 -0.03
C THR A 402 -45.44 -13.30 -0.24
N LEU A 403 -46.03 -13.00 -1.41
CA LEU A 403 -47.37 -13.45 -1.79
C LEU A 403 -47.41 -14.96 -2.10
N VAL A 404 -46.43 -15.47 -2.85
CA VAL A 404 -46.35 -16.92 -3.17
C VAL A 404 -46.18 -17.76 -1.91
N ARG A 405 -45.39 -17.28 -0.95
CA ARG A 405 -45.14 -18.00 0.32
C ARG A 405 -46.38 -18.06 1.23
N ARG A 406 -47.26 -17.05 1.16
CA ARG A 406 -48.54 -17.01 1.90
C ARG A 406 -49.57 -18.00 1.32
N ASP A 407 -49.66 -18.09 -0.01
CA ASP A 407 -50.58 -19.04 -0.67
C ASP A 407 -50.20 -20.50 -0.44
N THR A 408 -48.91 -20.82 -0.36
CA THR A 408 -48.45 -22.18 -0.02
C THR A 408 -48.72 -22.60 1.43
N LEU A 409 -48.94 -21.65 2.35
CA LEU A 409 -49.24 -21.95 3.75
C LEU A 409 -50.74 -22.12 4.02
N LEU A 410 -51.60 -21.52 3.19
CA LEU A 410 -53.06 -21.66 3.29
C LEU A 410 -53.60 -22.96 2.66
N LYS A 411 -52.84 -23.62 1.77
CA LYS A 411 -53.20 -24.93 1.19
C LYS A 411 -52.78 -26.15 2.05
N ARG A 412 -52.19 -25.93 3.23
CA ARG A 412 -51.68 -26.98 4.14
C ARG A 412 -52.40 -27.03 5.50
N ARG A 413 -53.50 -26.31 5.65
CA ARG A 413 -54.49 -26.47 6.72
C ARG A 413 -55.82 -26.84 6.06
#